data_AF-A0A238J0W3-F1
#
_entry.id   AF-A0A238J0W3-F1
#
_cell.length_a   1.000
_cell.length_b   1.000
_cell.length_c   1.000
_cell.angle_alpha   90.00
_cell.angle_beta   90.00
_cell.angle_gamma   90.00
#
_symmetry.space_group_name_H-M   'P 1'
#
loop_
_entity.id
_entity.type
_entity.pdbx_description
1 polymer ?
#
loop_
_entity_poly.entity_id
_entity_poly.type
_entity_poly.pdbx_seq_one_letter_code
_entity_poly.pdbx_strand_id
1 'polypeptide(L)'
;MIELVARLRDDGNLGLSEVAQSALLALAEQLESLAARVRAIETQLLAWHWQNAASQRLETIPGVGIITATAFAASVPDPAVFKSGRQFAAYIGLEPR
;
A
#
# COMPACT_ATOMS: atom_id res chain seq x y z
N MET A 1 17.20 -1.84 -1.75
CA MET A 1 16.79 -3.12 -1.14
C MET A 1 17.48 -4.29 -1.83
N ILE A 2 17.23 -4.51 -3.13
CA ILE A 2 17.91 -5.54 -3.95
C ILE A 2 19.44 -5.49 -3.80
N GLU A 3 20.03 -4.29 -3.77
CA GLU A 3 21.48 -4.11 -3.63
C GLU A 3 22.05 -4.55 -2.26
N LEU A 4 21.28 -4.40 -1.16
CA LEU A 4 21.72 -4.82 0.17
C LEU A 4 21.64 -6.35 0.32
N VAL A 5 20.59 -6.96 -0.25
CA VAL A 5 20.43 -8.42 -0.29
C VAL A 5 21.48 -9.06 -1.20
N ALA A 6 21.76 -8.43 -2.34
CA ALA A 6 22.83 -8.85 -3.24
C ALA A 6 24.20 -8.80 -2.54
N ARG A 7 24.52 -7.71 -1.82
CA ARG A 7 25.78 -7.61 -1.06
C ARG A 7 25.87 -8.59 0.11
N LEU A 8 24.76 -8.91 0.78
CA LEU A 8 24.70 -9.95 1.81
C LEU A 8 24.91 -11.37 1.24
N ARG A 9 24.57 -11.60 -0.03
CA ARG A 9 24.76 -12.87 -0.74
C ARG A 9 26.12 -13.00 -1.44
N ASP A 10 26.66 -11.92 -2.01
CA ASP A 10 27.92 -11.91 -2.77
C ASP A 10 29.16 -11.75 -1.88
N ASP A 11 29.12 -10.84 -0.90
CA ASP A 11 30.26 -10.55 -0.03
C ASP A 11 30.01 -11.15 1.36
N GLY A 12 30.40 -12.42 1.55
CA GLY A 12 30.45 -13.06 2.87
C GLY A 12 31.41 -12.39 3.88
N ASN A 13 31.85 -11.16 3.63
CA ASN A 13 32.81 -10.41 4.43
C ASN A 13 32.31 -9.00 4.78
N LEU A 14 31.09 -8.90 5.31
CA LEU A 14 30.65 -7.70 6.04
C LEU A 14 31.25 -7.62 7.45
N GLY A 15 32.17 -8.52 7.82
CA GLY A 15 32.68 -8.66 9.19
C GLY A 15 31.63 -9.15 10.19
N LEU A 16 30.53 -9.73 9.71
CA LEU A 16 29.41 -10.23 10.52
C LEU A 16 29.60 -11.69 10.88
N SER A 17 29.04 -12.11 12.01
CA SER A 17 28.95 -13.54 12.35
C SER A 17 27.95 -14.26 11.43
N GLU A 18 28.13 -15.56 11.23
CA GLU A 18 27.23 -16.39 10.41
C GLU A 18 25.76 -16.29 10.86
N VAL A 19 25.53 -16.20 12.17
CA VAL A 19 24.19 -16.03 12.74
C VAL A 19 23.56 -14.71 12.32
N ALA A 20 24.33 -13.61 12.35
CA ALA A 20 23.84 -12.30 11.93
C ALA A 20 23.56 -12.27 10.42
N GLN A 21 24.42 -12.89 9.61
CA GLN A 21 24.21 -13.00 8.17
C GLN A 21 22.95 -13.80 7.85
N SER A 22 22.75 -14.95 8.51
CA SER A 22 21.54 -15.78 8.36
C SER A 22 20.27 -15.01 8.73
N ALA A 23 20.26 -14.30 9.85
CA ALA A 23 19.11 -13.50 10.27
C ALA A 23 18.78 -12.37 9.27
N LEU A 24 19.79 -11.67 8.75
CA LEU A 24 19.60 -10.61 7.76
C LEU A 24 19.09 -11.13 6.43
N LEU A 25 19.57 -12.29 5.98
CA LEU A 25 19.09 -12.96 4.77
C LEU A 25 17.62 -13.37 4.90
N ALA A 26 17.21 -13.90 6.06
CA ALA A 26 15.81 -14.26 6.32
C ALA A 26 14.89 -13.02 6.30
N LEU A 27 15.31 -11.91 6.92
CA LEU A 27 14.54 -10.66 6.89
C LEU A 27 14.45 -10.07 5.48
N ALA A 28 15.53 -10.15 4.71
CA ALA A 28 15.55 -9.74 3.31
C ALA A 28 14.53 -10.52 2.47
N GLU A 29 14.49 -11.84 2.61
CA GLU A 29 13.52 -12.69 1.92
C GLU A 29 12.08 -12.35 2.32
N GLN A 30 11.82 -12.12 3.61
CA GLN A 30 10.51 -11.69 4.09
C GLN A 30 10.08 -10.35 3.46
N LEU A 31 11.00 -9.39 3.36
CA LEU A 31 10.73 -8.10 2.77
C LEU A 31 10.45 -8.19 1.26
N GLU A 32 11.21 -9.00 0.54
CA GLU A 32 10.97 -9.28 -0.89
C GLU A 32 9.61 -9.94 -1.12
N SER A 33 9.28 -10.95 -0.31
CA SER A 33 7.99 -11.64 -0.34
C SER A 33 6.84 -10.69 -0.04
N LEU A 34 6.97 -9.85 0.98
CA LEU A 34 5.96 -8.85 1.32
C LEU A 34 5.78 -7.84 0.19
N ALA A 35 6.87 -7.32 -0.37
CA ALA A 35 6.81 -6.38 -1.49
C ALA A 35 6.12 -6.99 -2.72
N ALA A 36 6.35 -8.28 -2.99
CA ALA A 36 5.65 -8.99 -4.07
C ALA A 36 4.14 -9.10 -3.79
N ARG A 37 3.75 -9.40 -2.55
CA ARG A 37 2.34 -9.44 -2.14
C ARG A 37 1.66 -8.08 -2.25
N VAL A 38 2.33 -7.00 -1.85
CA VAL A 38 1.81 -5.64 -2.02
C VAL A 38 1.54 -5.34 -3.50
N ARG A 39 2.51 -5.61 -4.39
CA ARG A 39 2.31 -5.42 -5.85
C ARG A 39 1.17 -6.24 -6.42
N ALA A 40 0.99 -7.47 -5.94
CA ALA A 40 -0.14 -8.30 -6.34
C ALA A 40 -1.48 -7.68 -5.94
N ILE A 41 -1.58 -7.15 -4.71
CA ILE A 41 -2.77 -6.45 -4.23
C ILE A 41 -3.02 -5.16 -5.03
N GLU A 42 -1.98 -4.36 -5.30
CA GLU A 42 -2.09 -3.15 -6.13
C GLU A 42 -2.65 -3.48 -7.52
N THR A 43 -2.19 -4.58 -8.12
CA THR A 43 -2.71 -5.06 -9.42
C THR A 43 -4.20 -5.42 -9.34
N GLN A 44 -4.61 -6.08 -8.25
CA GLN A 44 -6.03 -6.41 -8.02
C GLN A 44 -6.88 -5.16 -7.80
N LEU A 45 -6.38 -4.17 -7.04
CA LEU A 45 -7.07 -2.90 -6.82
C LEU A 45 -7.24 -2.12 -8.12
N LEU A 46 -6.23 -2.10 -8.98
CA LEU A 46 -6.31 -1.51 -10.32
C LEU A 46 -7.39 -2.21 -11.17
N ALA A 47 -7.38 -3.54 -11.22
CA ALA A 47 -8.38 -4.31 -11.95
C ALA A 47 -9.82 -4.03 -11.46
N TRP A 48 -9.99 -3.90 -10.14
CA TRP A 48 -11.27 -3.54 -9.52
C TRP A 48 -11.69 -2.10 -9.81
N HIS A 49 -10.74 -1.15 -9.78
CA HIS A 49 -10.97 0.27 -10.06
C HIS A 49 -11.63 0.48 -11.44
N TRP A 50 -11.12 -0.19 -12.48
CA TRP A 50 -11.69 -0.06 -13.84
C TRP A 50 -13.11 -0.63 -13.97
N GLN A 51 -13.56 -1.41 -13.00
CA GLN A 51 -14.93 -1.94 -12.93
C GLN A 51 -15.82 -1.17 -11.94
N ASN A 52 -15.27 -0.18 -11.22
CA ASN A 52 -15.98 0.56 -10.18
C ASN A 52 -16.12 2.05 -10.52
N ALA A 53 -17.33 2.46 -10.89
CA ALA A 53 -17.63 3.85 -11.26
C ALA A 53 -17.44 4.86 -10.12
N ALA A 54 -17.65 4.46 -8.85
CA ALA A 54 -17.43 5.34 -7.71
C ALA A 54 -15.93 5.61 -7.52
N SER A 55 -15.10 4.58 -7.63
CA SER A 55 -13.64 4.71 -7.57
C SER A 55 -13.10 5.59 -8.71
N GLN A 56 -13.57 5.38 -9.94
CA GLN A 56 -13.19 6.23 -11.08
C GLN A 56 -13.56 7.70 -10.87
N ARG A 57 -14.77 7.99 -10.36
CA ARG A 57 -15.14 9.38 -10.04
C ARG A 57 -14.24 9.98 -8.96
N LEU A 58 -13.93 9.23 -7.91
CA LEU A 58 -13.10 9.73 -6.81
C LEU A 58 -11.67 10.07 -7.25
N GLU A 59 -11.09 9.29 -8.16
CA GLU A 59 -9.76 9.58 -8.72
C GLU A 59 -9.70 10.92 -9.48
N THR A 60 -10.84 11.39 -10.02
CA THR A 60 -10.86 12.70 -10.71
C THR A 60 -10.67 13.90 -9.78
N ILE A 61 -10.72 13.69 -8.45
CA ILE A 61 -10.50 14.75 -7.46
C ILE A 61 -9.00 15.07 -7.39
N PRO A 62 -8.58 16.34 -7.56
CA PRO A 62 -7.18 16.73 -7.44
C PRO A 62 -6.56 16.26 -6.11
N GLY A 63 -5.45 15.52 -6.21
CA GLY A 63 -4.76 14.94 -5.05
C GLY A 63 -5.27 13.56 -4.60
N VAL A 64 -6.30 13.00 -5.24
CA VAL A 64 -6.79 11.64 -4.98
C VAL A 64 -6.28 10.70 -6.07
N GLY A 65 -5.33 9.83 -5.74
CA GLY A 65 -4.86 8.78 -6.65
C GLY A 65 -5.70 7.51 -6.60
N ILE A 66 -5.46 6.58 -7.53
CA ILE A 66 -6.20 5.30 -7.65
C ILE A 66 -6.28 4.53 -6.32
N ILE A 67 -5.17 4.40 -5.60
CA ILE A 67 -5.16 3.65 -4.33
C ILE A 67 -6.10 4.29 -3.30
N THR A 68 -6.06 5.61 -3.16
CA THR A 68 -6.96 6.34 -2.25
C THR A 68 -8.42 6.26 -2.72
N ALA A 69 -8.65 6.41 -4.03
CA ALA A 69 -9.98 6.30 -4.61
C ALA A 69 -10.60 4.90 -4.43
N THR A 70 -9.79 3.85 -4.57
CA THR A 70 -10.24 2.46 -4.33
C THR A 70 -10.50 2.21 -2.87
N ALA A 71 -9.62 2.66 -1.98
CA ALA A 71 -9.83 2.56 -0.54
C ALA A 71 -11.14 3.25 -0.12
N PHE A 72 -11.43 4.45 -0.60
CA PHE A 72 -12.66 5.18 -0.30
C PHE A 72 -13.90 4.45 -0.82
N ALA A 73 -13.91 4.06 -2.09
CA ALA A 73 -15.04 3.36 -2.69
C ALA A 73 -15.29 1.99 -2.05
N ALA A 74 -14.25 1.31 -1.53
CA ALA A 74 -14.39 0.04 -0.82
C ALA A 74 -14.82 0.22 0.65
N SER A 75 -14.37 1.29 1.32
CA SER A 75 -14.63 1.53 2.75
C SER A 75 -16.00 2.14 3.03
N VAL A 76 -16.65 2.70 2.01
CA VAL A 76 -17.97 3.32 2.11
C VAL A 76 -18.96 2.57 1.21
N PRO A 77 -19.62 1.52 1.71
CA PRO A 77 -20.58 0.73 0.94
C PRO A 77 -21.83 1.54 0.55
N ASP A 78 -22.26 2.45 1.43
CA ASP A 78 -23.40 3.33 1.20
C ASP A 78 -23.06 4.77 1.63
N PRO A 79 -22.84 5.72 0.69
CA PRO A 79 -22.56 7.10 1.03
C PRO A 79 -23.76 7.84 1.64
N ALA A 80 -24.99 7.32 1.53
CA ALA A 80 -26.18 7.93 2.09
C ALA A 80 -26.22 7.90 3.63
N VAL A 81 -25.35 7.12 4.27
CA VAL A 81 -25.20 7.11 5.75
C VAL A 81 -24.67 8.45 6.30
N PHE A 82 -24.05 9.28 5.44
CA PHE A 82 -23.57 10.60 5.82
C PHE A 82 -24.63 11.67 5.51
N LYS A 83 -25.00 12.44 6.52
CA LYS A 83 -25.95 13.57 6.44
C LYS A 83 -25.40 14.74 5.63
N SER A 84 -24.08 14.85 5.46
CA SER A 84 -23.43 15.89 4.67
C SER A 84 -21.98 15.51 4.33
N GLY A 85 -21.42 16.17 3.31
CA GLY A 85 -19.98 16.06 2.99
C GLY A 85 -19.06 16.46 4.14
N ARG A 86 -19.49 17.36 5.04
CA ARG A 86 -18.75 17.71 6.26
C ARG A 86 -18.69 16.53 7.23
N GLN A 87 -19.82 15.85 7.45
CA GLN A 87 -19.83 14.65 8.31
C GLN A 87 -18.93 13.55 7.74
N PHE A 88 -18.92 13.40 6.41
CA PHE A 88 -17.97 12.51 5.75
C PHE A 88 -16.52 12.96 5.98
N ALA A 89 -16.19 14.24 5.79
CA ALA A 89 -14.86 14.78 6.05
C ALA A 89 -14.40 14.55 7.50
N ALA A 90 -15.29 14.70 8.48
CA ALA A 90 -15.02 14.37 9.89
C ALA A 90 -14.67 12.89 10.07
N TYR A 91 -15.45 12.00 9.44
CA TYR A 91 -15.24 10.56 9.49
C TYR A 91 -13.88 10.14 8.93
N ILE A 92 -13.42 10.79 7.86
CA ILE A 92 -12.10 10.51 7.25
C ILE A 92 -10.96 11.40 7.79
N GLY A 93 -11.21 12.21 8.83
CA GLY A 93 -10.18 13.02 9.49
C GLY A 93 -9.69 14.23 8.69
N LEU A 94 -10.48 14.74 7.73
CA LEU A 94 -10.15 15.92 6.90
C LEU A 94 -10.73 17.24 7.44
N GLU A 95 -11.13 17.31 8.72
CA GLU A 95 -11.60 18.56 9.32
C GLU A 95 -10.43 19.47 9.72
N PRO A 96 -10.47 20.78 9.37
CA PRO A 96 -9.54 21.76 9.91
C PRO A 96 -9.68 21.88 11.43
N ARG A 97 -8.55 22.06 12.14
CA ARG A 97 -8.54 22.42 13.56
C ARG A 97 -8.70 23.92 13.76
#